data_AF-A0A8E0MEI9-F1
#
_entry.id   AF-A0A8E0MEI9-F1
#
_cell.length_a   1.000
_cell.length_b   1.000
_cell.length_c   1.000
_cell.angle_alpha   90.00
_cell.angle_beta   90.00
_cell.angle_gamma   90.00
#
_symmetry.space_group_name_H-M   'P 1'
#
loop_
_entity.id
_entity.type
_entity.pdbx_description
1 polymer ?
#
loop_
_entity_poly.entity_id
_entity_poly.type
_entity_poly.pdbx_seq_one_letter_code
_entity_poly.pdbx_strand_id
1 'polypeptide(L)'
;MVTQTVKLLQVMPNPTAWDLYQAGEAAVTTASEVQKLLTPDFDQQQLAEAYAALPIHSKKELALTGADLIKAGVRPGPAMGKALNQIEQRVVAGALPNELKKLLPIATEMSQDRL
;
A
#
# COMPACT_ATOMS: atom_id res chain seq x y z
N MET A 1 -8.43 -12.45 -8.27
CA MET A 1 -7.66 -13.22 -7.27
C MET A 1 -6.48 -13.95 -7.93
N VAL A 2 -6.68 -14.88 -8.88
CA VAL A 2 -5.58 -15.61 -9.58
C VAL A 2 -4.43 -14.73 -10.07
N THR A 3 -4.71 -13.64 -10.79
CA THR A 3 -3.66 -12.72 -11.30
C THR A 3 -2.82 -12.10 -10.18
N GLN A 4 -3.44 -11.79 -9.04
CA GLN A 4 -2.73 -11.18 -7.90
C GLN A 4 -1.84 -12.21 -7.20
N THR A 5 -2.35 -13.43 -7.02
CA THR A 5 -1.56 -14.55 -6.50
C THR A 5 -0.32 -14.81 -7.34
N VAL A 6 -0.47 -14.87 -8.67
CA VAL A 6 0.67 -15.09 -9.58
C VAL A 6 1.68 -13.95 -9.50
N LYS A 7 1.24 -12.69 -9.44
CA LYS A 7 2.13 -11.55 -9.27
C LYS A 7 2.89 -11.59 -7.96
N LEU A 8 2.21 -11.92 -6.86
CA LEU A 8 2.86 -12.04 -5.55
C LEU A 8 3.92 -13.14 -5.56
N LEU A 9 3.62 -14.31 -6.14
CA LEU A 9 4.58 -15.42 -6.25
C LEU A 9 5.87 -15.04 -7.02
N GLN A 10 5.82 -14.09 -7.96
CA GLN A 10 7.00 -13.64 -8.71
C GLN A 10 8.04 -12.88 -7.86
N VAL A 11 7.62 -12.34 -6.71
CA VAL A 11 8.50 -11.58 -5.79
C VAL A 11 8.81 -12.34 -4.49
N MET A 12 8.31 -13.57 -4.37
CA MET A 12 8.58 -14.44 -3.22
C MET A 12 10.04 -14.94 -3.23
N PRO A 13 10.64 -15.21 -2.05
CA PRO A 13 10.03 -15.19 -0.72
C PRO A 13 10.02 -13.82 -0.03
N ASN A 14 10.44 -12.74 -0.70
CA ASN A 14 10.68 -11.43 -0.07
C ASN A 14 9.79 -10.32 -0.65
N PRO A 15 8.45 -10.41 -0.54
CA PRO A 15 7.57 -9.35 -1.02
C PRO A 15 7.72 -8.07 -0.19
N THR A 16 7.56 -6.92 -0.83
CA THR A 16 7.46 -5.64 -0.12
C THR A 16 6.08 -5.46 0.50
N ALA A 17 5.95 -4.51 1.44
CA ALA A 17 4.65 -4.10 1.98
C ALA A 17 3.65 -3.70 0.86
N TRP A 18 4.16 -3.07 -0.21
CA TRP A 18 3.34 -2.70 -1.36
C TRP A 18 2.86 -3.92 -2.16
N ASP A 19 3.68 -4.95 -2.31
CA ASP A 19 3.29 -6.19 -2.98
C ASP A 19 2.19 -6.91 -2.20
N LEU A 20 2.33 -6.98 -0.88
CA LEU A 20 1.33 -7.55 0.04
C LEU A 20 -0.01 -6.77 -0.02
N TYR A 21 0.07 -5.44 0.05
CA TYR A 21 -1.10 -4.56 -0.06
C TYR A 21 -1.84 -4.73 -1.41
N GLN A 22 -1.10 -4.76 -2.52
CA GLN A 22 -1.69 -4.91 -3.85
C GLN A 22 -2.25 -6.31 -4.11
N ALA A 23 -1.68 -7.33 -3.46
CA ALA A 23 -2.17 -8.69 -3.55
C ALA A 23 -3.52 -8.85 -2.81
N GLY A 24 -3.58 -8.31 -1.59
CA GLY A 24 -4.72 -8.48 -0.68
C GLY A 24 -4.76 -9.87 -0.03
N GLU A 25 -5.49 -9.97 1.07
CA GLU A 25 -5.51 -11.11 1.99
C GLU A 25 -5.66 -12.45 1.28
N ALA A 26 -6.70 -12.61 0.44
CA ALA A 26 -6.97 -13.86 -0.25
C ALA A 26 -5.79 -14.31 -1.13
N ALA A 27 -5.13 -13.37 -1.82
CA ALA A 27 -3.99 -13.69 -2.68
C ALA A 27 -2.73 -14.00 -1.86
N VAL A 28 -2.52 -13.30 -0.73
CA VAL A 28 -1.44 -13.58 0.23
C VAL A 28 -1.58 -14.98 0.80
N THR A 29 -2.78 -15.37 1.25
CA THR A 29 -3.06 -16.72 1.76
C THR A 29 -2.77 -17.77 0.71
N THR A 30 -3.35 -17.66 -0.49
CA THR A 30 -3.11 -18.65 -1.55
C THR A 30 -1.64 -18.70 -2.01
N ALA A 31 -0.96 -17.55 -2.12
CA ALA A 31 0.45 -17.52 -2.50
C ALA A 31 1.32 -18.18 -1.43
N SER A 32 1.01 -18.00 -0.15
CA SER A 32 1.71 -18.64 0.96
C SER A 32 1.58 -20.18 0.92
N GLU A 33 0.39 -20.69 0.60
CA GLU A 33 0.13 -22.13 0.40
C GLU A 33 0.95 -22.70 -0.74
N VAL A 34 0.92 -22.03 -1.90
CA VAL A 34 1.70 -22.43 -3.07
C VAL A 34 3.21 -22.39 -2.76
N GLN A 35 3.70 -21.34 -2.10
CA GLN A 35 5.12 -21.23 -1.76
C GLN A 35 5.57 -22.34 -0.81
N LYS A 36 4.74 -22.74 0.16
CA LYS A 36 5.05 -23.86 1.08
C LYS A 36 5.19 -25.19 0.35
N LEU A 37 4.42 -25.42 -0.71
CA LEU A 37 4.55 -26.60 -1.57
C LEU A 37 5.86 -26.59 -2.37
N LEU A 38 6.29 -25.41 -2.83
CA LEU A 38 7.54 -25.25 -3.58
C LEU A 38 8.78 -25.22 -2.68
N THR A 39 8.62 -24.76 -1.44
CA THR A 39 9.69 -24.59 -0.45
C THR A 39 9.15 -25.01 0.91
N PRO A 40 9.37 -26.28 1.33
CA PRO A 40 8.79 -26.83 2.55
C PRO A 40 9.09 -26.06 3.84
N ASP A 41 10.20 -25.33 3.90
CA ASP A 41 10.60 -24.53 5.07
C ASP A 41 10.06 -23.09 5.03
N PHE A 42 9.28 -22.72 4.01
CA PHE A 42 8.70 -21.38 3.92
C PHE A 42 7.81 -21.08 5.14
N ASP A 43 8.02 -19.93 5.77
CA ASP A 43 7.24 -19.48 6.91
C ASP A 43 5.99 -18.71 6.45
N GLN A 44 4.87 -19.43 6.38
CA GLN A 44 3.58 -18.85 6.02
C GLN A 44 3.06 -17.88 7.09
N GLN A 45 3.38 -18.14 8.36
CA GLN A 45 2.93 -17.33 9.47
C GLN A 45 3.59 -15.95 9.43
N GLN A 46 4.90 -15.90 9.17
CA GLN A 46 5.62 -14.65 9.00
C GLN A 46 5.01 -13.77 7.89
N LEU A 47 4.59 -14.36 6.77
CA LEU A 47 3.95 -13.64 5.68
C LEU A 47 2.57 -13.09 6.08
N ALA A 48 1.76 -13.91 6.75
CA ALA A 48 0.44 -13.52 7.24
C ALA A 48 0.55 -12.38 8.27
N GLU A 49 1.53 -12.45 9.18
CA GLU A 49 1.82 -11.39 10.15
C GLU A 49 2.28 -10.09 9.45
N ALA A 50 3.13 -10.20 8.42
CA ALA A 50 3.58 -9.04 7.65
C ALA A 50 2.41 -8.34 6.92
N TYR A 51 1.45 -9.10 6.38
CA TYR A 51 0.25 -8.53 5.78
C TYR A 51 -0.65 -7.89 6.85
N ALA A 52 -0.93 -8.59 7.96
CA ALA A 52 -1.77 -8.07 9.03
C ALA A 52 -1.20 -6.82 9.72
N ALA A 53 0.12 -6.65 9.70
CA ALA A 53 0.82 -5.48 10.23
C ALA A 53 0.78 -4.25 9.30
N LEU A 54 0.24 -4.36 8.08
CA LEU A 54 0.12 -3.22 7.18
C LEU A 54 -0.76 -2.12 7.82
N PRO A 55 -0.34 -0.83 7.74
CA PRO A 55 -1.12 0.26 8.35
C PRO A 55 -2.51 0.47 7.75
N ILE A 56 -2.70 0.07 6.48
CA ILE A 56 -3.98 0.06 5.76
C ILE A 56 -4.03 -1.14 4.81
N HIS A 57 -5.23 -1.68 4.58
CA HIS A 57 -5.46 -2.83 3.69
C HIS A 57 -6.19 -2.47 2.41
N SER A 58 -6.69 -1.24 2.31
CA SER A 58 -7.32 -0.71 1.11
C SER A 58 -7.22 0.82 1.05
N LYS A 59 -7.34 1.36 -0.17
CA LYS A 59 -7.29 2.81 -0.42
C LYS A 59 -8.37 3.58 0.38
N LYS A 60 -9.48 2.92 0.71
CA LYS A 60 -10.58 3.51 1.47
C LYS A 60 -10.22 3.80 2.93
N GLU A 61 -9.22 3.12 3.46
CA GLU A 61 -8.73 3.34 4.82
C GLU A 61 -7.74 4.51 4.90
N LEU A 62 -7.26 5.04 3.76
CA LEU A 62 -6.39 6.21 3.76
C LEU A 62 -7.13 7.42 4.35
N ALA A 63 -6.57 7.98 5.43
CA ALA A 63 -7.17 9.09 6.16
C ALA A 63 -7.20 10.42 5.37
N LEU A 64 -6.43 10.50 4.29
CA LEU A 64 -6.37 11.65 3.39
C LEU A 64 -7.13 11.36 2.10
N THR A 65 -8.08 12.24 1.75
CA THR A 65 -8.82 12.17 0.49
C THR A 65 -8.49 13.35 -0.43
N GLY A 66 -8.86 13.23 -1.71
CA GLY A 66 -8.77 14.36 -2.64
C GLY A 66 -9.63 15.56 -2.23
N ALA A 67 -10.75 15.34 -1.54
CA ALA A 67 -11.60 16.43 -1.04
C ALA A 67 -10.88 17.27 0.02
N ASP A 68 -10.04 16.66 0.85
CA ASP A 68 -9.26 17.38 1.86
C ASP A 68 -8.20 18.27 1.21
N LEU A 69 -7.54 17.78 0.16
CA LEU A 69 -6.59 18.57 -0.63
C LEU A 69 -7.28 19.76 -1.33
N ILE A 70 -8.46 19.54 -1.90
CA ILE A 70 -9.24 20.61 -2.53
C ILE A 70 -9.62 21.69 -1.50
N LYS A 71 -10.04 21.28 -0.29
CA LYS A 71 -10.32 22.21 0.82
C LYS A 71 -9.07 22.97 1.26
N ALA A 72 -7.89 22.36 1.17
CA ALA A 72 -6.61 23.00 1.44
C ALA A 72 -6.08 23.88 0.27
N GLY A 73 -6.86 24.04 -0.82
CA GLY A 73 -6.52 24.91 -1.94
C GLY A 73 -5.73 24.23 -3.07
N VAL A 74 -5.53 22.90 -3.01
CA VAL A 74 -4.90 22.15 -4.10
C VAL A 74 -5.87 22.03 -5.28
N ARG A 75 -5.40 22.38 -6.49
CA ARG A 75 -6.21 22.24 -7.71
C ARG A 75 -6.29 20.77 -8.14
N PRO A 76 -7.49 20.26 -8.48
CA PRO A 76 -7.63 18.92 -9.04
C PRO A 76 -6.77 18.73 -10.29
N GLY A 77 -6.10 17.59 -10.40
CA GLY A 77 -5.31 17.24 -11.57
C GLY A 77 -4.31 16.12 -11.34
N PRO A 78 -3.50 15.78 -12.35
CA PRO A 78 -2.54 14.67 -12.27
C PRO A 78 -1.53 14.80 -11.12
N ALA A 79 -1.12 16.02 -10.75
CA ALA A 79 -0.20 16.25 -9.64
C ALA A 79 -0.80 15.82 -8.29
N MET A 80 -2.05 16.23 -8.02
CA MET A 80 -2.79 15.79 -6.83
C MET A 80 -2.95 14.26 -6.79
N GLY A 81 -3.26 13.63 -7.93
CA GLY A 81 -3.36 12.17 -8.01
C GLY A 81 -2.03 11.47 -7.71
N LYS A 82 -0.91 12.00 -8.23
CA LYS A 82 0.44 11.48 -7.93
C LYS A 82 0.78 11.62 -6.44
N ALA A 83 0.51 12.78 -5.85
CA ALA A 83 0.72 13.01 -4.43
C ALA A 83 -0.07 12.02 -3.56
N LEU A 84 -1.37 11.83 -3.85
CA LEU A 84 -2.20 10.85 -3.13
C LEU A 84 -1.67 9.42 -3.25
N ASN A 85 -1.23 9.01 -4.44
CA ASN A 85 -0.67 7.67 -4.63
C ASN A 85 0.68 7.48 -3.90
N GLN A 86 1.53 8.51 -3.86
CA GLN A 86 2.79 8.46 -3.12
C GLN A 86 2.56 8.42 -1.61
N ILE A 87 1.57 9.18 -1.11
CA ILE A 87 1.16 9.12 0.29
C ILE A 87 0.64 7.73 0.64
N GLU A 88 -0.23 7.15 -0.20
CA GLU A 88 -0.73 5.79 -0.03
C GLU A 88 0.41 4.77 0.10
N GLN A 89 1.37 4.78 -0.83
CA GLN A 89 2.54 3.89 -0.78
C GLN A 89 3.38 4.07 0.50
N ARG A 90 3.61 5.33 0.93
CA ARG A 90 4.38 5.63 2.14
C ARG A 90 3.64 5.20 3.41
N VAL A 91 2.32 5.31 3.44
CA VAL A 91 1.50 4.81 4.55
C VAL A 91 1.54 3.29 4.60
N VAL A 92 1.35 2.60 3.47
CA VAL A 92 1.46 1.14 3.39
C VAL A 92 2.82 0.64 3.85
N ALA A 93 3.90 1.34 3.49
CA ALA A 93 5.26 1.02 3.92
C ALA A 93 5.57 1.37 5.39
N GLY A 94 4.61 1.94 6.14
CA GLY A 94 4.82 2.40 7.53
C GLY A 94 5.70 3.65 7.66
N ALA A 95 6.07 4.29 6.55
CA ALA A 95 6.91 5.48 6.53
C ALA A 95 6.15 6.76 6.93
N LEU A 96 4.82 6.75 6.84
CA LEU A 96 3.94 7.81 7.31
C LEU A 96 2.80 7.25 8.15
N PRO A 97 2.43 7.88 9.28
CA PRO A 97 1.24 7.49 10.01
C PRO A 97 -0.01 7.84 9.20
N ASN A 98 -1.03 6.97 9.24
CA ASN A 98 -2.29 7.18 8.56
C ASN A 98 -3.20 8.19 9.30
N GLU A 99 -2.73 9.43 9.43
CA GLU A 99 -3.41 10.50 10.17
C GLU A 99 -3.55 11.75 9.30
N LEU A 100 -4.78 12.23 9.08
CA LEU A 100 -5.05 13.38 8.21
C LEU A 100 -4.17 14.61 8.54
N LYS A 101 -4.00 14.92 9.84
CA LYS A 101 -3.18 16.06 10.31
C LYS A 101 -1.70 15.95 9.93
N LYS A 102 -1.18 14.73 9.75
CA LYS A 102 0.20 14.46 9.35
C LYS A 102 0.33 14.39 7.83
N LEU A 103 -0.65 13.78 7.16
CA LEU A 103 -0.63 13.54 5.72
C LEU A 103 -0.92 14.81 4.90
N LEU A 104 -1.87 15.63 5.33
CA LEU A 104 -2.34 16.80 4.58
C LEU A 104 -1.23 17.80 4.19
N PRO A 105 -0.36 18.28 5.11
CA PRO A 105 0.69 19.23 4.74
C PRO A 105 1.67 18.64 3.72
N ILE A 106 2.09 17.38 3.91
CA ILE A 106 3.03 16.69 3.01
C ILE A 106 2.44 16.55 1.62
N ALA A 107 1.19 16.09 1.53
CA ALA A 107 0.50 15.90 0.25
C ALA A 107 0.25 17.22 -0.49
N THR A 108 0.04 18.31 0.26
CA THR A 108 -0.14 19.66 -0.31
C THR A 108 1.15 20.14 -0.95
N GLU A 109 2.28 20.01 -0.26
CA GLU A 109 3.62 20.31 -0.78
C GLU A 109 3.94 19.50 -2.05
N MET A 110 3.75 18.18 -2.01
CA MET A 110 3.97 17.29 -3.17
C MET A 110 3.10 17.63 -4.38
N SER A 111 1.91 18.21 -4.16
CA SER A 111 0.99 18.60 -5.24
C SER A 111 1.38 19.92 -5.89
N GLN A 112 2.23 20.72 -5.23
CA GLN A 112 2.69 22.04 -5.66
C GLN A 112 4.06 22.00 -6.31
N ASP A 113 4.86 20.95 -6.08
CA ASP A 113 6.16 20.73 -6.72
C ASP A 113 6.01 20.49 -8.23
N ARG A 114 5.95 21.60 -8.96
CA ARG A 114 6.42 21.77 -10.33
C ARG A 114 7.56 22.79 -10.28
N LEU A 115 8.78 22.31 -10.11
CA LEU A 115 9.98 22.97 -10.63
C LEU A 115 10.47 22.13 -11.83
#